data_AF-A0A183H9E1-F1
#
_entry.id   AF-A0A183H9E1-F1
#
_cell.length_a   1.000
_cell.length_b   1.000
_cell.length_c   1.000
_cell.angle_alpha   90.00
_cell.angle_beta   90.00
_cell.angle_gamma   90.00
#
_symmetry.space_group_name_H-M   'P 1'
#
loop_
_entity.id
_entity.type
_entity.pdbx_description
1 polymer ?
#
loop_
_entity_poly.entity_id
_entity_poly.type
_entity_poly.pdbx_seq_one_letter_code
_entity_poly.pdbx_strand_id
1 'polypeptide(L)'
;MNYTGLLLGGGFSFWEKNGSIVLPGDINVQWKDYREIVQPDKASFWLMLGSLLLFIVWIVFITYYMSRVIGPIVAFLLTRIARLKGYDVQITMGSFSISFLSGKIMFRDFRCMNQNFLFSCNDGWIIFSYWNYIPSDYAHKSNISRLHISLNGLQLHVYNRLSNYRSLARYFGLEKLFIPLKDETDVNRVRRFTTEEELEWDKYYDNLWSLIGYIKLDISSGRLVAGNALLPSMIVSSFENYTSEISLKEYSRGDDVALLSVIGGTENVRVTLVQCNQFLEKKSPNCNGHCNPPPRTMGDGFAIVQTAHLNFFYSQSIPGIVKEGEQSMTEDLPIWESVWRFDKNTVFSYGPWADAQRALLYDFFFPPEYRNSEVTIMPKEGERRILLSHDMRISLWNDAAIDIWFMRGDELNALHLRVKQGSSVD
;
A
#
# COMPACT_ATOMS: atom_id res chain seq x y z
N MET A 1 -65.98 7.03 45.67
CA MET A 1 -64.74 6.23 45.80
C MET A 1 -63.59 7.07 45.29
N ASN A 2 -62.77 7.57 46.21
CA ASN A 2 -61.58 8.36 45.88
C ASN A 2 -60.49 7.45 45.30
N TYR A 3 -59.99 7.80 44.13
CA TYR A 3 -58.59 7.61 43.73
C TYR A 3 -58.16 8.88 42.99
N THR A 4 -57.55 9.80 43.74
CA THR A 4 -56.14 10.24 43.59
C THR A 4 -55.91 11.18 42.41
N GLY A 5 -55.90 12.48 42.74
CA GLY A 5 -55.05 13.45 42.06
C GLY A 5 -53.68 13.56 42.73
N LEU A 6 -52.82 14.33 42.05
CA LEU A 6 -51.53 14.92 42.47
C LEU A 6 -50.28 14.02 42.42
N LEU A 7 -49.40 14.28 41.43
CA LEU A 7 -48.16 15.08 41.61
C LEU A 7 -47.28 15.14 40.33
N LEU A 8 -46.93 16.38 39.93
CA LEU A 8 -45.67 16.84 39.29
C LEU A 8 -45.38 16.40 37.84
N GLY A 9 -45.16 17.27 36.84
CA GLY A 9 -44.99 18.71 36.78
C GLY A 9 -44.95 19.17 35.30
N GLY A 10 -45.32 20.42 35.05
CA GLY A 10 -45.42 21.00 33.70
C GLY A 10 -44.07 21.12 32.98
N GLY A 11 -43.95 20.49 31.82
CA GLY A 11 -42.91 20.75 30.84
C GLY A 11 -43.39 21.79 29.83
N PHE A 12 -43.06 23.06 30.05
CA PHE A 12 -43.24 24.11 29.05
C PHE A 12 -42.29 23.85 27.87
N SER A 13 -42.83 23.75 26.65
CA SER A 13 -42.05 23.73 25.41
C SER A 13 -41.23 25.02 25.30
N PHE A 14 -39.90 24.90 25.24
CA PHE A 14 -38.96 26.01 25.02
C PHE A 14 -39.29 26.82 23.75
N TRP A 15 -39.99 26.20 22.78
CA TRP A 15 -40.32 26.76 21.48
C TRP A 15 -41.62 27.57 21.41
N GLU A 16 -42.50 27.50 22.43
CA GLU A 16 -43.78 28.24 22.40
C GLU A 16 -43.71 29.67 22.96
N LYS A 17 -42.73 29.98 23.83
CA LYS A 17 -42.70 31.29 24.52
C LYS A 17 -41.88 32.36 23.82
N ASN A 18 -40.90 32.01 22.99
CA ASN A 18 -40.03 33.00 22.34
C ASN A 18 -40.36 33.11 20.85
N GLY A 19 -41.29 34.03 20.56
CA GLY A 19 -41.74 34.39 19.22
C GLY A 19 -40.69 35.06 18.32
N SER A 20 -39.49 35.31 18.83
CA SER A 20 -38.40 35.89 18.06
C SER A 20 -37.01 35.58 18.64
N ILE A 21 -35.99 35.64 17.78
CA ILE A 21 -34.57 35.58 18.15
C ILE A 21 -33.94 36.92 17.76
N VAL A 22 -33.31 37.59 18.73
CA VAL A 22 -32.59 38.85 18.51
C VAL A 22 -31.11 38.53 18.36
N LEU A 23 -30.56 38.83 17.19
CA LEU A 23 -29.12 38.74 16.91
C LEU A 23 -28.47 40.12 17.12
N PRO A 24 -27.18 40.20 17.51
CA PRO A 24 -26.51 41.48 17.70
C PRO A 24 -26.47 42.27 16.37
N GLY A 25 -26.96 43.52 16.41
CA GLY A 25 -27.09 44.42 15.25
C GLY A 25 -28.53 44.74 14.82
N ASP A 26 -29.47 44.89 15.76
CA ASP A 26 -30.89 45.25 15.54
C ASP A 26 -31.68 44.33 14.59
N ILE A 27 -31.24 43.09 14.39
CA ILE A 27 -31.97 42.10 13.59
C ILE A 27 -32.83 41.24 14.53
N ASN A 28 -34.14 41.49 14.52
CA ASN A 28 -35.14 40.73 15.28
C ASN A 28 -35.91 39.80 14.34
N VAL A 29 -35.59 38.51 14.34
CA VAL A 29 -36.23 37.52 13.47
C VAL A 29 -37.50 36.99 14.15
N GLN A 30 -38.68 37.37 13.66
CA GLN A 30 -39.96 36.87 14.18
C GLN A 30 -40.44 35.64 13.40
N TRP A 31 -40.91 34.62 14.10
CA TRP A 31 -41.39 33.38 13.44
C TRP A 31 -42.63 33.57 12.56
N LYS A 32 -43.37 34.68 12.74
CA LYS A 32 -44.50 35.04 11.86
C LYS A 32 -44.04 35.37 10.44
N ASP A 33 -42.87 35.97 10.26
CA ASP A 33 -42.32 36.35 8.95
C ASP A 33 -41.97 35.11 8.12
N TYR A 34 -41.54 34.02 8.76
CA TYR A 34 -41.26 32.74 8.08
C TYR A 34 -42.51 32.15 7.42
N ARG A 35 -43.69 32.34 8.02
CA ARG A 35 -44.96 31.84 7.48
C ARG A 35 -45.44 32.61 6.23
N GLU A 36 -45.02 33.87 6.06
CA GLU A 36 -45.34 34.65 4.86
C GLU A 36 -44.38 34.36 3.70
N ILE A 37 -43.11 34.04 3.98
CA ILE A 37 -42.09 33.71 2.96
C ILE A 37 -42.39 32.38 2.25
N VAL A 38 -43.11 31.45 2.90
CA VAL A 38 -43.35 30.09 2.40
C VAL A 38 -44.72 29.95 1.69
N GLN A 39 -45.51 31.02 1.56
CA GLN A 39 -46.75 30.99 0.76
C GLN A 39 -46.43 31.12 -0.73
N PRO A 40 -46.69 30.08 -1.57
CA PRO A 40 -46.32 30.10 -3.00
C PRO A 40 -47.03 31.21 -3.79
N ASP A 41 -48.17 31.70 -3.27
CA ASP A 41 -49.01 32.70 -3.95
C ASP A 41 -48.50 34.15 -3.83
N LYS A 42 -47.51 34.41 -2.97
CA LYS A 42 -46.93 35.75 -2.74
C LYS A 42 -45.45 35.88 -3.13
N ALA A 43 -44.81 34.80 -3.58
CA ALA A 43 -43.41 34.83 -3.99
C ALA A 43 -43.27 35.55 -5.35
N SER A 44 -42.40 36.55 -5.43
CA SER A 44 -42.09 37.23 -6.70
C SER A 44 -41.52 36.23 -7.70
N PHE A 45 -42.03 36.23 -8.94
CA PHE A 45 -41.56 35.36 -10.04
C PHE A 45 -40.02 35.37 -10.17
N TRP A 46 -39.40 36.53 -10.01
CA TRP A 46 -37.95 36.69 -10.06
C TRP A 46 -37.21 35.97 -8.94
N LEU A 47 -37.82 35.89 -7.75
CA LEU A 47 -37.25 35.17 -6.61
C LEU A 47 -37.33 33.65 -6.82
N MET A 48 -38.43 33.16 -7.41
CA MET A 48 -38.55 31.74 -7.82
C MET A 48 -37.57 31.38 -8.94
N LEU A 49 -37.42 32.24 -9.95
CA LEU A 49 -36.45 32.04 -11.02
C LEU A 49 -35.02 32.07 -10.48
N GLY A 50 -34.71 33.02 -9.59
CA GLY A 50 -33.40 33.13 -8.93
C GLY A 50 -33.08 31.91 -8.07
N SER A 51 -34.04 31.41 -7.29
CA SER A 51 -33.84 30.20 -6.47
C SER A 51 -33.68 28.94 -7.32
N LEU A 52 -34.41 28.82 -8.44
CA LEU A 52 -34.24 27.75 -9.40
C LEU A 52 -32.84 27.77 -10.03
N LEU A 53 -32.37 28.94 -10.47
CA LEU A 53 -31.02 29.09 -11.04
C LEU A 53 -29.94 28.77 -10.02
N LEU A 54 -30.09 29.25 -8.78
CA LEU A 54 -29.16 28.93 -7.70
C LEU A 54 -29.17 27.43 -7.39
N PHE A 55 -30.34 26.79 -7.38
CA PHE A 55 -30.46 25.35 -7.21
C PHE A 55 -29.76 24.57 -8.33
N ILE A 56 -29.92 24.99 -9.60
CA ILE A 56 -29.21 24.37 -10.74
C ILE A 56 -27.68 24.52 -10.56
N VAL A 57 -27.20 25.73 -10.25
CA VAL A 57 -25.78 25.98 -9.99
C VAL A 57 -25.27 25.13 -8.82
N TRP A 58 -26.06 25.01 -7.76
CA TRP A 58 -25.75 24.21 -6.58
C TRP A 58 -25.65 22.71 -6.89
N ILE A 59 -26.59 22.16 -7.67
CA ILE A 59 -26.55 20.76 -8.10
C ILE A 59 -25.35 20.48 -9.01
N VAL A 60 -25.03 21.39 -9.94
CA VAL A 60 -23.83 21.29 -10.78
C VAL A 60 -22.56 21.32 -9.92
N PHE A 61 -22.51 22.20 -8.92
CA PHE A 61 -21.40 22.28 -7.98
C PHE A 61 -21.23 20.98 -7.18
N ILE A 62 -22.30 20.47 -6.57
CA ILE A 62 -22.28 19.21 -5.80
C ILE A 62 -21.82 18.04 -6.66
N THR A 63 -22.34 17.95 -7.88
CA THR A 63 -22.10 16.79 -8.76
C THR A 63 -20.67 16.76 -9.30
N TYR A 64 -20.12 17.90 -9.73
CA TYR A 64 -18.84 17.93 -10.43
C TYR A 64 -17.66 18.45 -9.60
N TYR A 65 -17.89 19.39 -8.69
CA TYR A 65 -16.81 20.14 -8.02
C TYR A 65 -16.61 19.75 -6.56
N MET A 66 -17.65 19.22 -5.88
CA MET A 66 -17.55 18.85 -4.47
C MET A 66 -16.41 17.83 -4.21
N SER A 67 -16.20 16.90 -5.14
CA SER A 67 -15.12 15.90 -5.02
C SER A 67 -13.71 16.51 -4.98
N ARG A 68 -13.49 17.62 -5.70
CA ARG A 68 -12.22 18.37 -5.74
C ARG A 68 -12.00 19.17 -4.45
N VAL A 69 -13.08 19.58 -3.76
CA VAL A 69 -12.99 20.25 -2.45
C VAL A 69 -12.75 19.25 -1.33
N ILE A 70 -13.43 18.10 -1.36
CA ILE A 70 -13.28 17.06 -0.32
C ILE A 70 -11.87 16.44 -0.35
N GLY A 71 -11.27 16.28 -1.54
CA GLY A 71 -9.94 15.66 -1.71
C GLY A 71 -8.86 16.24 -0.77
N PRO A 72 -8.53 17.54 -0.87
CA PRO A 72 -7.56 18.19 0.01
C PRO A 72 -7.94 18.17 1.49
N ILE A 73 -9.24 18.25 1.83
CA ILE A 73 -9.71 18.19 3.23
C ILE A 73 -9.41 16.81 3.81
N VAL A 74 -9.73 15.74 3.09
CA VAL A 74 -9.43 14.36 3.51
C VAL A 74 -7.91 14.16 3.60
N ALA A 75 -7.13 14.66 2.65
CA ALA A 75 -5.67 14.56 2.69
C ALA A 75 -5.07 15.28 3.92
N PHE A 76 -5.60 16.44 4.29
CA PHE A 76 -5.20 17.16 5.50
C PHE A 76 -5.52 16.38 6.77
N LEU A 77 -6.74 15.82 6.87
CA LEU A 77 -7.15 14.99 8.00
C LEU A 77 -6.27 13.74 8.13
N LEU A 78 -6.03 13.03 7.02
CA LEU A 78 -5.15 11.86 6.99
C LEU A 78 -3.71 12.20 7.40
N THR A 79 -3.16 13.30 6.87
CA THR A 79 -1.83 13.80 7.26
C THR A 79 -1.78 14.13 8.75
N ARG A 80 -2.83 14.76 9.30
CA ARG A 80 -2.90 15.08 10.72
C ARG A 80 -2.95 13.83 11.58
N ILE A 81 -3.76 12.84 11.21
CA ILE A 81 -3.85 11.55 11.91
C ILE A 81 -2.51 10.80 11.87
N ALA A 82 -1.85 10.77 10.71
CA ALA A 82 -0.53 10.14 10.56
C ALA A 82 0.51 10.78 11.48
N ARG A 83 0.56 12.11 11.54
CA ARG A 83 1.47 12.85 12.44
C ARG A 83 1.15 12.63 13.91
N LEU A 84 -0.12 12.53 14.29
CA LEU A 84 -0.53 12.21 15.66
C LEU A 84 -0.07 10.81 16.08
N LYS A 85 -0.07 9.84 15.14
CA LYS A 85 0.49 8.50 15.35
C LYS A 85 2.03 8.45 15.31
N GLY A 86 2.71 9.56 15.03
CA GLY A 86 4.16 9.65 14.99
C GLY A 86 4.81 9.40 13.63
N TYR A 87 4.03 9.26 12.56
CA TYR A 87 4.56 9.09 11.21
C TYR A 87 4.77 10.44 10.52
N ASP A 88 5.99 10.71 10.04
CA ASP A 88 6.31 11.90 9.24
C ASP A 88 5.95 11.68 7.77
N VAL A 89 4.64 11.68 7.48
CA VAL A 89 4.11 11.44 6.14
C VAL A 89 3.31 12.65 5.68
N GLN A 90 3.56 13.09 4.45
CA GLN A 90 2.76 14.11 3.77
C GLN A 90 1.84 13.44 2.74
N ILE A 91 0.53 13.54 2.97
CA ILE A 91 -0.48 13.01 2.06
C ILE A 91 -1.12 14.18 1.30
N THR A 92 -1.21 14.03 -0.01
CA THR A 92 -1.88 14.96 -0.92
C THR A 92 -2.84 14.17 -1.79
N MET A 93 -4.01 14.73 -2.06
CA MET A 93 -5.05 14.07 -2.86
C MET A 93 -5.82 15.11 -3.66
N GLY A 94 -5.95 14.89 -4.96
CA GLY A 94 -6.59 15.85 -5.87
C GLY A 94 -8.12 15.80 -5.86
N SER A 95 -8.71 14.61 -5.71
CA SER A 95 -10.17 14.48 -5.55
C SER A 95 -10.54 13.24 -4.74
N PHE A 96 -11.66 13.33 -4.03
CA PHE A 96 -12.27 12.22 -3.29
C PHE A 96 -13.76 12.15 -3.60
N SER A 97 -14.30 10.96 -3.76
CA SER A 97 -15.73 10.73 -3.83
C SER A 97 -16.08 9.44 -3.10
N ILE A 98 -17.18 9.45 -2.36
CA ILE A 98 -17.71 8.27 -1.68
C ILE A 98 -19.17 8.07 -2.06
N SER A 99 -19.53 6.85 -2.37
CA SER A 99 -20.90 6.42 -2.67
C SER A 99 -21.29 5.38 -1.62
N PHE A 100 -21.94 5.83 -0.54
CA PHE A 100 -22.30 4.96 0.59
C PHE A 100 -23.16 3.76 0.17
N LEU A 101 -24.16 3.98 -0.68
CA LEU A 101 -25.09 2.92 -1.12
C LEU A 101 -24.38 1.77 -1.84
N SER A 102 -23.33 2.06 -2.61
CA SER A 102 -22.55 1.06 -3.35
C SER A 102 -21.23 0.70 -2.67
N GLY A 103 -20.93 1.27 -1.50
CA GLY A 103 -19.63 1.09 -0.83
C GLY A 103 -18.43 1.48 -1.70
N LYS A 104 -18.63 2.33 -2.71
CA LYS A 104 -17.59 2.72 -3.68
C LYS A 104 -16.89 3.99 -3.22
N ILE A 105 -15.58 3.91 -3.07
CA ILE A 105 -14.69 5.03 -2.80
C ILE A 105 -13.86 5.27 -4.05
N MET A 106 -13.78 6.51 -4.52
CA MET A 106 -12.96 6.90 -5.66
C MET A 106 -12.03 8.03 -5.26
N PHE A 107 -10.81 7.97 -5.75
CA PHE A 107 -9.83 9.02 -5.53
C PHE A 107 -9.03 9.29 -6.81
N ARG A 108 -8.48 10.50 -6.90
CA ARG A 108 -7.55 10.88 -7.97
C ARG A 108 -6.40 11.69 -7.41
N ASP A 109 -5.26 11.61 -8.09
CA ASP A 109 -4.00 12.26 -7.77
C ASP A 109 -3.60 12.01 -6.31
N PHE A 110 -3.62 10.74 -5.88
CA PHE A 110 -3.20 10.37 -4.53
C PHE A 110 -1.68 10.29 -4.49
N ARG A 111 -1.07 11.01 -3.54
CA ARG A 111 0.37 10.99 -3.34
C ARG A 111 0.70 11.05 -1.84
N CYS A 112 1.48 10.09 -1.40
CA CYS A 112 1.93 9.89 -0.04
C CYS A 112 3.47 9.90 -0.06
N MET A 113 4.07 10.90 0.59
CA MET A 113 5.52 11.11 0.59
C MET A 113 6.07 11.03 2.00
N ASN A 114 7.19 10.33 2.13
CA ASN A 114 8.02 10.26 3.33
C ASN A 114 9.50 10.42 2.91
N GLN A 115 10.41 10.52 3.89
CA GLN A 115 11.86 10.59 3.68
C GLN A 115 12.44 9.33 3.02
N ASN A 116 11.76 8.18 3.17
CA ASN A 116 12.20 6.89 2.63
C ASN A 116 11.57 6.56 1.27
N PHE A 117 10.30 6.91 1.06
CA PHE A 117 9.57 6.52 -0.15
C PHE A 117 8.50 7.54 -0.54
N LEU A 118 8.13 7.50 -1.82
CA LEU A 118 6.98 8.16 -2.40
C LEU A 118 6.06 7.08 -2.98
N PHE A 119 4.82 7.10 -2.57
CA PHE A 119 3.75 6.33 -3.18
C PHE A 119 2.82 7.29 -3.90
N SER A 120 2.55 7.07 -5.18
CA SER A 120 1.58 7.84 -5.95
C SER A 120 0.69 6.95 -6.79
N CYS A 121 -0.54 7.39 -6.99
CA CYS A 121 -1.55 6.74 -7.81
C CYS A 121 -2.37 7.83 -8.52
N ASN A 122 -2.50 7.72 -9.84
CA ASN A 122 -3.18 8.73 -10.65
C ASN A 122 -4.68 8.72 -10.39
N ASP A 123 -5.27 7.53 -10.40
CA ASP A 123 -6.69 7.34 -10.13
C ASP A 123 -6.92 5.91 -9.64
N GLY A 124 -7.93 5.77 -8.81
CA GLY A 124 -8.29 4.47 -8.29
C GLY A 124 -9.66 4.48 -7.67
N TRP A 125 -10.22 3.28 -7.55
CA TRP A 125 -11.45 3.07 -6.82
C TRP A 125 -11.39 1.79 -6.02
N ILE A 126 -12.10 1.82 -4.91
CA ILE A 126 -12.23 0.71 -3.97
C ILE A 126 -13.73 0.48 -3.83
N ILE A 127 -14.20 -0.69 -4.22
CA ILE A 127 -15.56 -1.13 -3.93
C ILE A 127 -15.48 -2.08 -2.75
N PHE A 128 -16.22 -1.74 -1.70
CA PHE A 128 -16.38 -2.58 -0.53
C PHE A 128 -17.84 -2.96 -0.35
N SER A 129 -18.19 -4.19 -0.69
CA SER A 129 -19.55 -4.74 -0.58
C SER A 129 -19.87 -5.18 0.86
N TYR A 130 -19.95 -4.22 1.77
CA TYR A 130 -20.16 -4.45 3.21
C TYR A 130 -21.46 -5.18 3.55
N TRP A 131 -22.47 -5.11 2.69
CA TRP A 131 -23.77 -5.77 2.89
C TRP A 131 -23.75 -7.28 2.65
N ASN A 132 -22.70 -7.82 2.04
CA ASN A 132 -22.64 -9.24 1.67
C ASN A 132 -21.90 -10.07 2.73
N TYR A 133 -22.53 -10.31 3.88
CA TYR A 133 -21.92 -11.06 4.99
C TYR A 133 -21.74 -12.56 4.67
N ILE A 134 -20.59 -13.10 5.06
CA ILE A 134 -20.13 -14.49 4.93
C ILE A 134 -19.71 -14.88 6.36
N PRO A 135 -20.28 -15.97 6.91
CA PRO A 135 -19.88 -16.47 8.21
C PRO A 135 -18.38 -16.83 8.23
N SER A 136 -17.74 -16.67 9.39
CA SER A 136 -16.32 -16.98 9.62
C SER A 136 -15.91 -18.36 9.10
N ASP A 137 -16.74 -19.37 9.34
CA ASP A 137 -16.45 -20.77 9.01
C ASP A 137 -16.37 -21.01 7.50
N TYR A 138 -16.97 -20.14 6.70
CA TYR A 138 -16.94 -20.19 5.24
C TYR A 138 -15.93 -19.22 4.63
N ALA A 139 -15.31 -18.33 5.42
CA ALA A 139 -14.37 -17.34 4.90
C ALA A 139 -13.21 -18.01 4.15
N HIS A 140 -12.70 -19.12 4.69
CA HIS A 140 -11.61 -19.92 4.11
C HIS A 140 -11.98 -20.69 2.83
N LYS A 141 -13.27 -20.83 2.52
CA LYS A 141 -13.82 -21.61 1.39
C LYS A 141 -14.53 -20.75 0.35
N SER A 142 -14.76 -19.48 0.67
CA SER A 142 -15.55 -18.58 -0.17
C SER A 142 -14.70 -17.90 -1.23
N ASN A 143 -15.11 -18.02 -2.50
CA ASN A 143 -14.52 -17.28 -3.63
C ASN A 143 -15.26 -15.95 -3.91
N ILE A 144 -16.03 -15.46 -2.93
CA ILE A 144 -16.87 -14.27 -3.09
C ILE A 144 -16.03 -13.04 -2.74
N SER A 145 -15.72 -12.22 -3.74
CA SER A 145 -14.99 -10.98 -3.55
C SER A 145 -15.85 -9.89 -2.92
N ARG A 146 -15.44 -9.32 -1.78
CA ARG A 146 -16.09 -8.13 -1.21
C ARG A 146 -15.28 -6.86 -1.35
N LEU A 147 -13.96 -7.00 -1.35
CA LEU A 147 -13.05 -5.88 -1.54
C LEU A 147 -12.47 -5.98 -2.93
N HIS A 148 -12.83 -5.02 -3.77
CA HIS A 148 -12.27 -4.87 -5.10
C HIS A 148 -11.56 -3.53 -5.19
N ILE A 149 -10.24 -3.60 -5.35
CA ILE A 149 -9.36 -2.45 -5.45
C ILE A 149 -8.89 -2.38 -6.90
N SER A 150 -9.13 -1.25 -7.55
CA SER A 150 -8.64 -0.97 -8.89
C SER A 150 -7.80 0.30 -8.87
N LEU A 151 -6.53 0.19 -9.27
CA LEU A 151 -5.55 1.27 -9.26
C LEU A 151 -5.01 1.53 -10.66
N ASN A 152 -4.74 2.80 -10.96
CA ASN A 152 -4.14 3.23 -12.22
C ASN A 152 -2.95 4.16 -12.00
N GLY A 153 -1.90 3.95 -12.78
CA GLY A 153 -0.64 4.67 -12.68
C GLY A 153 -0.01 4.54 -11.30
N LEU A 154 0.03 3.32 -10.76
CA LEU A 154 0.65 3.04 -9.47
C LEU A 154 2.16 3.30 -9.57
N GLN A 155 2.71 4.16 -8.73
CA GLN A 155 4.14 4.41 -8.67
C GLN A 155 4.61 4.33 -7.22
N LEU A 156 5.51 3.40 -6.94
CA LEU A 156 6.22 3.30 -5.67
C LEU A 156 7.69 3.61 -5.90
N HIS A 157 8.17 4.73 -5.38
CA HIS A 157 9.56 5.13 -5.46
C HIS A 157 10.20 5.05 -4.08
N VAL A 158 11.09 4.08 -3.89
CA VAL A 158 11.92 3.94 -2.69
C VAL A 158 13.23 4.71 -2.89
N TYR A 159 13.42 5.78 -2.13
CA TYR A 159 14.61 6.62 -2.19
C TYR A 159 15.71 6.12 -1.26
N ASN A 160 15.34 5.83 -0.01
CA ASN A 160 16.26 5.58 1.09
C ASN A 160 15.68 4.54 2.04
N ARG A 161 16.55 3.92 2.85
CA ARG A 161 16.17 3.04 3.96
C ARG A 161 16.74 3.57 5.28
N LEU A 162 16.27 4.75 5.71
CA LEU A 162 16.86 5.47 6.85
C LEU A 162 16.85 4.68 8.16
N SER A 163 15.91 3.75 8.35
CA SER A 163 15.87 2.91 9.55
C SER A 163 17.17 2.11 9.75
N ASN A 164 17.70 1.50 8.69
CA ASN A 164 18.95 0.75 8.75
C ASN A 164 20.14 1.66 9.06
N TYR A 165 20.20 2.83 8.43
CA TYR A 165 21.25 3.81 8.67
C TYR A 165 21.21 4.38 10.10
N ARG A 166 20.02 4.58 10.66
CA ARG A 166 19.86 4.98 12.07
C ARG A 166 20.35 3.89 13.02
N SER A 167 19.96 2.63 12.80
CA SER A 167 20.46 1.49 13.59
C SER A 167 21.99 1.42 13.55
N LEU A 168 22.57 1.56 12.35
CA LEU A 168 24.01 1.58 12.16
C LEU A 168 24.68 2.77 12.90
N ALA A 169 24.11 3.97 12.81
CA ALA A 169 24.63 5.15 13.49
C ALA A 169 24.56 5.04 15.03
N ARG A 170 23.51 4.41 15.57
CA ARG A 170 23.40 4.09 17.00
C ARG A 170 24.55 3.20 17.45
N TYR A 171 24.86 2.16 16.67
CA TYR A 171 25.97 1.24 17.00
C TYR A 171 27.34 1.91 16.97
N PHE A 172 27.57 2.89 16.10
CA PHE A 172 28.84 3.62 16.01
C PHE A 172 28.89 4.91 16.85
N GLY A 173 27.85 5.23 17.62
CA GLY A 173 27.78 6.47 18.41
C GLY A 173 27.67 7.75 17.57
N LEU A 174 27.24 7.62 16.31
CA LEU A 174 27.09 8.72 15.33
C LEU A 174 25.66 9.25 15.27
N GLU A 175 24.84 9.02 16.30
CA GLU A 175 23.44 9.42 16.37
C GLU A 175 23.23 10.91 16.12
N LYS A 176 24.20 11.75 16.53
CA LYS A 176 24.17 13.21 16.32
C LYS A 176 24.07 13.63 14.84
N LEU A 177 24.45 12.77 13.90
CA LEU A 177 24.28 13.03 12.46
C LEU A 177 22.81 13.01 12.04
N PHE A 178 22.00 12.23 12.74
CA PHE A 178 20.56 12.18 12.59
C PHE A 178 19.97 13.08 13.68
N ILE A 179 19.78 14.38 13.35
CA ILE A 179 18.99 15.38 14.11
C ILE A 179 17.82 14.69 14.83
N PRO A 180 17.38 15.10 16.05
CA PRO A 180 16.41 14.36 16.86
C PRO A 180 15.01 14.36 16.20
N LEU A 181 14.87 13.56 15.15
CA LEU A 181 13.62 13.01 14.69
C LEU A 181 13.27 11.99 15.75
N LYS A 182 12.39 12.42 16.65
CA LYS A 182 11.73 11.67 17.73
C LYS A 182 11.97 10.18 17.60
N ASP A 183 12.63 9.59 18.60
CA ASP A 183 12.91 8.16 18.69
C ASP A 183 11.75 7.37 18.10
N GLU A 184 11.97 6.82 16.90
CA GLU A 184 11.18 5.70 16.45
C GLU A 184 11.43 4.65 17.53
N THR A 185 10.45 4.54 18.46
CA THR A 185 10.37 3.50 19.46
C THR A 185 10.74 2.22 18.75
N ASP A 186 11.85 1.62 19.16
CA ASP A 186 12.48 0.44 18.58
C ASP A 186 11.48 -0.46 17.85
N VAL A 187 11.28 -0.22 16.55
CA VAL A 187 10.45 -1.09 15.69
C VAL A 187 11.08 -2.49 15.62
N ASN A 188 12.38 -2.57 15.96
CA ASN A 188 13.16 -3.80 16.04
C ASN A 188 13.15 -4.48 17.42
N ARG A 189 12.55 -3.90 18.47
CA ARG A 189 12.19 -4.74 19.62
C ARG A 189 11.00 -5.56 19.18
N VAL A 190 11.24 -6.82 18.87
CA VAL A 190 10.19 -7.83 18.73
C VAL A 190 9.34 -7.73 19.99
N ARG A 191 8.21 -7.02 19.92
CA ARG A 191 7.26 -6.95 21.02
C ARG A 191 6.69 -8.34 21.13
N ARG A 192 7.15 -9.10 22.14
CA ARG A 192 6.47 -10.32 22.55
C ARG A 192 5.13 -9.87 23.11
N PHE A 193 4.08 -10.08 22.32
CA PHE A 193 2.72 -9.86 22.79
C PHE A 193 2.46 -10.82 23.95
N THR A 194 1.65 -10.39 24.91
CA THR A 194 1.17 -11.33 25.92
C THR A 194 0.17 -12.30 25.27
N THR A 195 0.01 -13.50 25.83
CA THR A 195 -0.92 -14.51 25.30
C THR A 195 -2.36 -14.00 25.16
N GLU A 196 -2.77 -13.06 26.02
CA GLU A 196 -4.08 -12.39 25.94
C GLU A 196 -4.17 -11.43 24.74
N GLU A 197 -3.14 -10.63 24.51
CA GLU A 197 -3.06 -9.71 23.37
C GLU A 197 -3.01 -10.47 22.02
N GLU A 198 -2.34 -11.62 21.98
CA GLU A 198 -2.30 -12.48 20.78
C GLU A 198 -3.69 -13.03 20.44
N LEU A 199 -4.43 -13.46 21.46
CA LEU A 199 -5.77 -14.02 21.27
C LEU A 199 -6.80 -12.95 20.89
N GLU A 200 -6.65 -11.71 21.39
CA GLU A 200 -7.42 -10.56 20.89
C GLU A 200 -7.07 -10.22 19.44
N TRP A 201 -5.79 -10.28 19.09
CA TRP A 201 -5.32 -10.03 17.73
C TRP A 201 -5.87 -11.06 16.75
N ASP A 202 -5.88 -12.34 17.10
CA ASP A 202 -6.41 -13.40 16.26
C ASP A 202 -7.93 -13.24 16.07
N LYS A 203 -8.68 -12.90 17.13
CA LYS A 203 -10.12 -12.54 16.99
C LYS A 203 -10.33 -11.34 16.08
N TYR A 204 -9.50 -10.29 16.21
CA TYR A 204 -9.58 -9.12 15.35
C TYR A 204 -9.28 -9.50 13.89
N TYR A 205 -8.29 -10.36 13.67
CA TYR A 205 -7.90 -10.86 12.37
C TYR A 205 -9.03 -11.68 11.73
N ASP A 206 -9.63 -12.61 12.46
CA ASP A 206 -10.78 -13.40 11.99
C ASP A 206 -11.99 -12.51 11.67
N ASN A 207 -12.23 -11.47 12.47
CA ASN A 207 -13.27 -10.47 12.20
C ASN A 207 -12.94 -9.66 10.93
N LEU A 208 -11.68 -9.32 10.71
CA LEU A 208 -11.23 -8.60 9.53
C LEU A 208 -11.36 -9.45 8.27
N TRP A 209 -10.96 -10.72 8.31
CA TRP A 209 -11.09 -11.63 7.17
C TRP A 209 -12.51 -12.12 6.94
N SER A 210 -13.34 -12.24 7.98
CA SER A 210 -14.78 -12.45 7.79
C SER A 210 -15.48 -11.21 7.23
N LEU A 211 -14.92 -10.00 7.43
CA LEU A 211 -15.43 -8.75 6.87
C LEU A 211 -14.98 -8.53 5.41
N ILE A 212 -13.72 -8.81 5.11
CA ILE A 212 -13.11 -8.56 3.80
C ILE A 212 -13.28 -9.77 2.87
N GLY A 213 -13.08 -10.97 3.41
CA GLY A 213 -13.06 -12.22 2.66
C GLY A 213 -11.97 -12.22 1.60
N TYR A 214 -12.36 -12.59 0.40
CA TYR A 214 -11.52 -12.61 -0.78
C TYR A 214 -11.33 -11.19 -1.36
N ILE A 215 -10.08 -10.81 -1.65
CA ILE A 215 -9.72 -9.48 -2.18
C ILE A 215 -9.33 -9.61 -3.65
N LYS A 216 -9.96 -8.80 -4.50
CA LYS A 216 -9.55 -8.60 -5.89
C LYS A 216 -8.75 -7.31 -6.00
N LEU A 217 -7.56 -7.39 -6.57
CA LEU A 217 -6.68 -6.27 -6.82
C LEU A 217 -6.35 -6.19 -8.30
N ASP A 218 -6.77 -5.12 -8.95
CA ASP A 218 -6.45 -4.82 -10.34
C ASP A 218 -5.58 -3.56 -10.40
N ILE A 219 -4.44 -3.63 -11.07
CA ILE A 219 -3.56 -2.50 -11.31
C ILE A 219 -3.34 -2.41 -12.81
N SER A 220 -3.87 -1.36 -13.44
CA SER A 220 -3.77 -1.19 -14.90
C SER A 220 -2.34 -0.89 -15.37
N SER A 221 -1.61 -0.05 -14.65
CA SER A 221 -0.19 0.22 -14.89
C SER A 221 0.51 0.50 -13.58
N GLY A 222 1.69 -0.10 -13.42
CA GLY A 222 2.50 0.03 -12.22
C GLY A 222 3.97 0.25 -12.52
N ARG A 223 4.63 1.04 -11.66
CA ARG A 223 6.07 1.28 -11.68
C ARG A 223 6.65 1.26 -10.28
N LEU A 224 7.56 0.33 -10.03
CA LEU A 224 8.38 0.26 -8.84
C LEU A 224 9.74 0.85 -9.19
N VAL A 225 10.19 1.83 -8.42
CA VAL A 225 11.44 2.53 -8.62
C VAL A 225 12.24 2.44 -7.33
N ALA A 226 13.48 1.97 -7.39
CA ALA A 226 14.40 2.08 -6.26
C ALA A 226 15.70 2.77 -6.69
N GLY A 227 16.04 3.81 -5.95
CA GLY A 227 17.23 4.63 -6.19
C GLY A 227 16.95 6.10 -5.91
N ASN A 228 18.01 6.90 -5.80
CA ASN A 228 17.91 8.34 -5.59
C ASN A 228 18.86 9.08 -6.54
N ALA A 229 18.81 10.41 -6.53
CA ALA A 229 19.65 11.26 -7.35
C ALA A 229 21.16 11.21 -7.01
N LEU A 230 21.53 10.61 -5.87
CA LEU A 230 22.91 10.44 -5.42
C LEU A 230 23.52 9.11 -5.88
N LEU A 231 22.72 8.23 -6.48
CA LEU A 231 23.16 6.96 -7.03
C LEU A 231 23.37 7.09 -8.54
N PRO A 232 24.35 6.37 -9.11
CA PRO A 232 24.63 6.42 -10.54
C PRO A 232 23.50 5.85 -11.40
N SER A 233 22.80 4.84 -10.87
CA SER A 233 21.71 4.15 -11.54
C SER A 233 20.55 3.91 -10.58
N MET A 234 19.35 3.75 -11.13
CA MET A 234 18.12 3.39 -10.43
C MET A 234 17.54 2.13 -11.07
N ILE A 235 16.96 1.25 -10.27
CA ILE A 235 16.21 0.10 -10.79
C ILE A 235 14.74 0.49 -10.95
N VAL A 236 14.20 0.24 -12.13
CA VAL A 236 12.81 0.53 -12.50
C VAL A 236 12.17 -0.75 -13.00
N SER A 237 11.22 -1.27 -12.22
CA SER A 237 10.33 -2.36 -12.64
C SER A 237 9.00 -1.76 -13.06
N SER A 238 8.62 -1.94 -14.31
CA SER A 238 7.33 -1.54 -14.86
C SER A 238 6.53 -2.75 -15.27
N PHE A 239 5.22 -2.69 -15.08
CA PHE A 239 4.29 -3.74 -15.46
C PHE A 239 2.94 -3.15 -15.85
N GLU A 240 2.20 -3.90 -16.65
CA GLU A 240 0.86 -3.53 -17.14
C GLU A 240 -0.13 -4.63 -16.76
N ASN A 241 -1.40 -4.25 -16.62
CA ASN A 241 -2.53 -5.15 -16.40
C ASN A 241 -2.25 -6.24 -15.34
N TYR A 242 -1.88 -5.84 -14.14
CA TYR A 242 -1.73 -6.77 -13.02
C TYR A 242 -3.09 -7.08 -12.42
N THR A 243 -3.47 -8.35 -12.38
CA THR A 243 -4.65 -8.84 -11.69
C THR A 243 -4.21 -9.75 -10.57
N SER A 244 -4.84 -9.64 -9.41
CA SER A 244 -4.49 -10.47 -8.26
C SER A 244 -5.68 -10.80 -7.38
N GLU A 245 -5.63 -12.02 -6.89
CA GLU A 245 -6.60 -12.66 -6.03
C GLU A 245 -5.90 -13.01 -4.73
N ILE A 246 -6.26 -12.32 -3.65
CA ILE A 246 -5.75 -12.58 -2.32
C ILE A 246 -6.85 -13.29 -1.54
N SER A 247 -6.53 -14.49 -1.07
CA SER A 247 -7.48 -15.37 -0.41
C SER A 247 -6.83 -16.02 0.81
N LEU A 248 -7.66 -16.35 1.79
CA LEU A 248 -7.26 -17.14 2.93
C LEU A 248 -7.75 -18.57 2.72
N LYS A 249 -6.86 -19.55 2.77
CA LYS A 249 -7.19 -20.98 2.62
C LYS A 249 -7.03 -21.67 3.96
N GLU A 250 -7.83 -22.72 4.17
CA GLU A 250 -7.69 -23.59 5.34
C GLU A 250 -6.38 -24.37 5.24
N TYR A 251 -5.58 -24.34 6.30
CA TYR A 251 -4.32 -25.07 6.33
C TYR A 251 -4.58 -26.49 6.85
N SER A 252 -4.42 -27.50 5.99
CA SER A 252 -4.87 -28.86 6.30
C SER A 252 -3.92 -29.66 7.19
N ARG A 253 -2.71 -29.18 7.48
CA ARG A 253 -1.66 -29.97 8.12
C ARG A 253 -0.83 -29.11 9.08
N GLY A 254 -1.00 -29.27 10.39
CA GLY A 254 -0.13 -28.66 11.39
C GLY A 254 -0.85 -27.79 12.42
N ASP A 255 -0.05 -27.01 13.15
CA ASP A 255 -0.53 -26.09 14.19
C ASP A 255 -0.79 -24.66 13.69
N ASP A 256 -0.66 -24.40 12.38
CA ASP A 256 -0.90 -23.08 11.79
C ASP A 256 -2.40 -22.81 11.58
N VAL A 257 -2.78 -21.53 11.64
CA VAL A 257 -4.19 -21.10 11.61
C VAL A 257 -4.77 -21.20 10.20
N ALA A 258 -4.06 -20.64 9.21
CA ALA A 258 -4.53 -20.56 7.84
C ALA A 258 -3.37 -20.26 6.88
N LEU A 259 -3.63 -20.41 5.58
CA LEU A 259 -2.68 -20.14 4.51
C LEU A 259 -3.12 -18.92 3.70
N LEU A 260 -2.36 -17.83 3.77
CA LEU A 260 -2.53 -16.68 2.89
C LEU A 260 -2.03 -17.05 1.49
N SER A 261 -2.94 -17.06 0.51
CA SER A 261 -2.64 -17.35 -0.89
C SER A 261 -2.89 -16.11 -1.73
N VAL A 262 -1.82 -15.59 -2.33
CA VAL A 262 -1.86 -14.52 -3.32
C VAL A 262 -1.54 -15.13 -4.67
N ILE A 263 -2.50 -15.03 -5.59
CA ILE A 263 -2.31 -15.42 -6.99
C ILE A 263 -2.36 -14.14 -7.80
N GLY A 264 -1.36 -13.90 -8.64
CA GLY A 264 -1.25 -12.70 -9.45
C GLY A 264 -0.83 -13.04 -10.87
N GLY A 265 -1.32 -12.28 -11.85
CA GLY A 265 -0.89 -12.32 -13.24
C GLY A 265 -0.65 -10.91 -13.75
N THR A 266 0.38 -10.70 -14.56
CA THR A 266 0.67 -9.39 -15.14
C THR A 266 1.28 -9.51 -16.51
N GLU A 267 1.11 -8.45 -17.29
CA GLU A 267 1.57 -8.33 -18.66
C GLU A 267 2.72 -7.31 -18.76
N ASN A 268 3.55 -7.47 -19.79
CA ASN A 268 4.61 -6.54 -20.17
C ASN A 268 5.53 -6.14 -19.00
N VAL A 269 5.99 -7.12 -18.23
CA VAL A 269 6.92 -6.86 -17.13
C VAL A 269 8.31 -6.57 -17.69
N ARG A 270 8.84 -5.40 -17.32
CA ARG A 270 10.17 -4.95 -17.69
C ARG A 270 10.90 -4.43 -16.45
N VAL A 271 12.03 -5.03 -16.13
CA VAL A 271 12.96 -4.56 -15.09
C VAL A 271 14.17 -3.96 -15.77
N THR A 272 14.47 -2.70 -15.48
CA THR A 272 15.52 -1.91 -16.13
C THR A 272 16.41 -1.21 -15.11
N LEU A 273 17.69 -1.12 -15.41
CA LEU A 273 18.61 -0.20 -14.75
C LEU A 273 18.74 1.05 -15.61
N VAL A 274 18.28 2.16 -15.06
CA VAL A 274 18.29 3.47 -15.72
C VAL A 274 19.38 4.31 -15.08
N GLN A 275 20.18 4.99 -15.89
CA GLN A 275 21.21 5.89 -15.38
C GLN A 275 20.57 7.18 -14.87
N CYS A 276 21.03 7.67 -13.72
CA CYS A 276 20.54 8.92 -13.15
C CYS A 276 21.33 10.11 -13.72
N ASN A 277 20.72 10.90 -14.60
CA ASN A 277 21.36 12.09 -15.19
C ASN A 277 21.79 13.11 -14.12
N GLN A 278 20.99 13.28 -13.06
CA GLN A 278 21.28 14.19 -11.96
C GLN A 278 22.56 13.82 -11.19
N PHE A 279 22.91 12.54 -11.15
CA PHE A 279 24.16 12.09 -10.55
C PHE A 279 25.36 12.49 -11.41
N LEU A 280 25.25 12.37 -12.74
CA LEU A 280 26.32 12.76 -13.66
C LEU A 280 26.63 14.26 -13.56
N GLU A 281 25.62 15.11 -13.42
CA GLU A 281 25.78 16.55 -13.24
C GLU A 281 26.46 16.92 -11.92
N LYS A 282 26.17 16.19 -10.84
CA LYS A 282 26.66 16.48 -9.49
C LYS A 282 27.91 15.69 -9.10
N LYS A 283 28.46 14.88 -10.01
CA LYS A 283 29.59 14.00 -9.72
C LYS A 283 30.83 14.82 -9.36
N SER A 284 31.38 14.60 -8.17
CA SER A 284 32.70 15.12 -7.81
C SER A 284 33.77 14.42 -8.66
N PRO A 285 34.79 15.15 -9.18
CA PRO A 285 35.85 14.59 -10.02
C PRO A 285 36.65 13.44 -9.34
N ASN A 286 36.57 13.32 -8.01
CA ASN A 286 37.27 12.30 -7.23
C ASN A 286 36.46 11.00 -6.97
N CYS A 287 35.27 10.86 -7.56
CA CYS A 287 34.48 9.64 -7.37
C CYS A 287 34.99 8.51 -8.28
N ASN A 288 35.86 7.67 -7.72
CA ASN A 288 36.47 6.47 -8.34
C ASN A 288 35.51 5.27 -8.45
N GLY A 289 34.21 5.45 -8.18
CA GLY A 289 33.22 4.40 -8.37
C GLY A 289 33.17 3.96 -9.84
N HIS A 290 32.88 2.67 -10.07
CA HIS A 290 32.65 2.11 -11.41
C HIS A 290 31.34 2.66 -12.00
N CYS A 291 31.33 3.96 -12.29
CA CYS A 291 30.25 4.70 -12.94
C CYS A 291 30.49 4.73 -14.45
N ASN A 292 30.87 3.59 -15.02
CA ASN A 292 31.04 3.47 -16.46
C ASN A 292 29.67 3.70 -17.13
N PRO A 293 29.62 4.38 -18.27
CA PRO A 293 28.37 4.53 -19.00
C PRO A 293 27.79 3.15 -19.33
N PRO A 294 26.46 3.01 -19.43
CA PRO A 294 25.86 1.80 -19.91
C PRO A 294 26.41 1.44 -21.29
N PRO A 295 26.41 0.15 -21.67
CA PRO A 295 26.75 -0.26 -23.02
C PRO A 295 25.98 0.57 -24.07
N ARG A 296 26.69 1.07 -25.09
CA ARG A 296 26.24 2.15 -26.00
C ARG A 296 24.94 1.88 -26.80
N THR A 297 24.42 0.65 -26.80
CA THR A 297 23.22 0.24 -27.56
C THR A 297 21.92 0.24 -26.74
N MET A 298 21.93 0.69 -25.50
CA MET A 298 20.83 0.40 -24.55
C MET A 298 19.79 1.51 -24.37
N GLY A 299 19.83 2.59 -25.17
CA GLY A 299 18.80 3.64 -25.14
C GLY A 299 18.56 4.21 -23.73
N ASP A 300 17.32 4.12 -23.25
CA ASP A 300 16.87 4.67 -21.95
C ASP A 300 17.33 3.85 -20.71
N GLY A 301 17.97 2.68 -20.88
CA GLY A 301 18.48 1.88 -19.77
C GLY A 301 18.76 0.42 -20.12
N PHE A 302 19.52 -0.26 -19.26
CA PHE A 302 19.81 -1.69 -19.39
C PHE A 302 18.60 -2.50 -18.90
N ALA A 303 17.86 -3.13 -19.81
CA ALA A 303 16.79 -4.07 -19.42
C ALA A 303 17.40 -5.35 -18.87
N ILE A 304 17.15 -5.68 -17.60
CA ILE A 304 17.59 -6.93 -16.96
C ILE A 304 16.61 -8.06 -17.28
N VAL A 305 15.31 -7.76 -17.14
CA VAL A 305 14.25 -8.75 -17.37
C VAL A 305 13.23 -8.12 -18.27
N GLN A 306 12.84 -8.83 -19.31
CA GLN A 306 11.70 -8.47 -20.14
C GLN A 306 10.88 -9.74 -20.38
N THR A 307 9.59 -9.69 -20.07
CA THR A 307 8.67 -10.81 -20.29
C THR A 307 7.29 -10.30 -20.68
N ALA A 308 6.61 -11.03 -21.57
CA ALA A 308 5.26 -10.64 -21.99
C ALA A 308 4.23 -10.96 -20.91
N HIS A 309 4.35 -12.11 -20.25
CA HIS A 309 3.49 -12.49 -19.13
C HIS A 309 4.31 -13.02 -17.97
N LEU A 310 3.87 -12.71 -16.76
CA LEU A 310 4.43 -13.21 -15.50
C LEU A 310 3.27 -13.57 -14.57
N ASN A 311 3.24 -14.82 -14.11
CA ASN A 311 2.32 -15.25 -13.07
C ASN A 311 3.10 -15.40 -11.76
N PHE A 312 2.57 -14.81 -10.70
CA PHE A 312 3.14 -14.78 -9.37
C PHE A 312 2.22 -15.54 -8.41
N PHE A 313 2.79 -16.49 -7.67
CA PHE A 313 2.08 -17.23 -6.62
C PHE A 313 2.85 -17.03 -5.34
N TYR A 314 2.17 -16.59 -4.29
CA TYR A 314 2.74 -16.45 -2.97
C TYR A 314 1.85 -17.13 -1.96
N SER A 315 2.44 -18.04 -1.18
CA SER A 315 1.75 -18.76 -0.13
C SER A 315 2.50 -18.55 1.17
N GLN A 316 1.80 -18.10 2.20
CA GLN A 316 2.37 -17.86 3.51
C GLN A 316 1.45 -18.40 4.60
N SER A 317 1.95 -19.31 5.42
CA SER A 317 1.29 -19.75 6.64
C SER A 317 1.15 -18.58 7.61
N ILE A 318 -0.03 -18.45 8.19
CA ILE A 318 -0.27 -17.62 9.35
C ILE A 318 0.16 -18.43 10.56
N PRO A 319 1.28 -18.08 11.21
CA PRO A 319 1.82 -18.90 12.28
C PRO A 319 0.82 -18.99 13.43
N GLY A 320 0.54 -20.22 13.86
CA GLY A 320 -0.25 -20.51 15.06
C GLY A 320 0.61 -20.55 16.32
N ILE A 321 0.07 -21.14 17.38
CA ILE A 321 0.73 -21.28 18.68
C ILE A 321 1.34 -22.68 18.77
N VAL A 322 2.55 -22.80 19.33
CA VAL A 322 3.18 -24.09 19.60
C VAL A 322 2.42 -24.82 20.71
N LYS A 323 1.89 -26.02 20.41
CA LYS A 323 1.11 -26.81 21.38
C LYS A 323 1.97 -27.66 22.32
N GLU A 324 3.04 -28.26 21.83
CA GLU A 324 3.90 -29.15 22.62
C GLU A 324 5.38 -28.87 22.35
N GLY A 325 6.16 -28.69 23.43
CA GLY A 325 7.62 -28.62 23.35
C GLY A 325 8.19 -27.35 22.70
N GLU A 326 9.07 -27.52 21.72
CA GLU A 326 9.69 -26.44 20.93
C GLU A 326 9.37 -26.66 19.46
N GLN A 327 9.25 -25.58 18.68
CA GLN A 327 8.98 -25.65 17.25
C GLN A 327 10.03 -26.53 16.53
N SER A 328 9.56 -27.58 15.85
CA SER A 328 10.43 -28.44 15.04
C SER A 328 11.03 -27.69 13.85
N MET A 329 12.29 -27.96 13.57
CA MET A 329 13.02 -27.41 12.41
C MET A 329 12.95 -28.28 11.15
N THR A 330 12.31 -29.45 11.24
CA THR A 330 12.31 -30.44 10.15
C THR A 330 10.92 -30.96 9.83
N GLU A 331 10.06 -31.05 10.83
CA GLU A 331 8.69 -31.55 10.69
C GLU A 331 7.69 -30.40 10.86
N ASP A 332 6.59 -30.48 10.11
CA ASP A 332 5.49 -29.50 10.13
C ASP A 332 5.93 -28.04 9.91
N LEU A 333 6.89 -27.79 9.01
CA LEU A 333 7.37 -26.43 8.75
C LEU A 333 6.25 -25.52 8.22
N PRO A 334 6.12 -24.28 8.75
CA PRO A 334 5.17 -23.32 8.20
C PRO A 334 5.58 -22.95 6.78
N ILE A 335 4.60 -22.89 5.87
CA ILE A 335 4.84 -22.61 4.45
C ILE A 335 5.19 -21.14 4.28
N TRP A 336 6.29 -20.85 3.61
CA TRP A 336 6.58 -19.53 3.09
C TRP A 336 7.25 -19.68 1.73
N GLU A 337 6.46 -19.54 0.67
CA GLU A 337 6.91 -19.77 -0.69
C GLU A 337 6.52 -18.63 -1.63
N SER A 338 7.38 -18.38 -2.62
CA SER A 338 7.06 -17.54 -3.77
C SER A 338 7.44 -18.22 -5.06
N VAL A 339 6.49 -18.42 -5.97
CA VAL A 339 6.69 -19.02 -7.28
C VAL A 339 6.48 -17.98 -8.38
N TRP A 340 7.51 -17.77 -9.19
CA TRP A 340 7.53 -16.81 -10.29
C TRP A 340 7.55 -17.57 -11.60
N ARG A 341 6.43 -17.54 -12.34
CA ARG A 341 6.29 -18.26 -13.63
C ARG A 341 6.38 -17.28 -14.78
N PHE A 342 7.53 -17.33 -15.45
CA PHE A 342 7.80 -16.59 -16.67
C PHE A 342 7.28 -17.37 -17.87
N ASP A 343 6.59 -16.66 -18.77
CA ASP A 343 5.92 -17.26 -19.92
C ASP A 343 6.61 -16.88 -21.24
N LYS A 344 5.87 -16.42 -22.26
CA LYS A 344 6.42 -16.11 -23.59
C LYS A 344 7.27 -14.85 -23.60
N ASN A 345 8.22 -14.83 -24.54
CA ASN A 345 9.11 -13.70 -24.81
C ASN A 345 9.91 -13.26 -23.58
N THR A 346 10.29 -14.21 -22.72
CA THR A 346 11.16 -13.92 -21.58
C THR A 346 12.62 -13.84 -22.02
N VAL A 347 13.24 -12.70 -21.73
CA VAL A 347 14.67 -12.45 -21.92
C VAL A 347 15.26 -11.95 -20.61
N PHE A 348 16.27 -12.65 -20.11
CA PHE A 348 17.12 -12.19 -19.03
C PHE A 348 18.41 -11.66 -19.62
N SER A 349 18.65 -10.37 -19.51
CA SER A 349 19.93 -9.77 -19.88
C SER A 349 20.70 -9.46 -18.61
N TYR A 350 21.95 -9.89 -18.53
CA TYR A 350 22.84 -9.59 -17.42
C TYR A 350 24.25 -9.29 -17.92
N GLY A 351 25.13 -8.80 -17.06
CA GLY A 351 26.49 -8.49 -17.46
C GLY A 351 27.30 -7.83 -16.35
N PRO A 352 28.64 -7.70 -16.52
CA PRO A 352 29.51 -7.08 -15.52
C PRO A 352 29.10 -5.66 -15.15
N TRP A 353 28.60 -4.88 -16.11
CA TRP A 353 28.10 -3.53 -15.86
C TRP A 353 26.86 -3.54 -14.97
N ALA A 354 25.87 -4.40 -15.29
CA ALA A 354 24.63 -4.51 -14.51
C ALA A 354 24.92 -5.00 -13.09
N ASP A 355 25.86 -5.95 -12.93
CA ASP A 355 26.29 -6.44 -11.62
C ASP A 355 26.95 -5.37 -10.76
N ALA A 356 27.81 -4.53 -11.37
CA ALA A 356 28.42 -3.40 -10.68
C ALA A 356 27.37 -2.38 -10.19
N GLN A 357 26.37 -2.05 -11.03
CA GLN A 357 25.29 -1.15 -10.62
C GLN A 357 24.40 -1.78 -9.54
N ARG A 358 24.09 -3.08 -9.65
CA ARG A 358 23.35 -3.84 -8.65
C ARG A 358 24.08 -3.82 -7.30
N ALA A 359 25.40 -4.04 -7.28
CA ALA A 359 26.20 -4.01 -6.06
C ALA A 359 26.11 -2.64 -5.35
N LEU A 360 26.29 -1.55 -6.10
CA LEU A 360 26.16 -0.19 -5.55
C LEU A 360 24.76 0.09 -4.98
N LEU A 361 23.71 -0.35 -5.67
CA LEU A 361 22.33 -0.23 -5.18
C LEU A 361 22.10 -1.07 -3.92
N TYR A 362 22.61 -2.30 -3.92
CA TYR A 362 22.48 -3.21 -2.79
C TYR A 362 23.15 -2.64 -1.54
N ASP A 363 24.42 -2.23 -1.65
CA ASP A 363 25.18 -1.65 -0.53
C ASP A 363 24.52 -0.38 0.03
N PHE A 364 23.89 0.41 -0.85
CA PHE A 364 23.15 1.60 -0.44
C PHE A 364 21.84 1.26 0.31
N PHE A 365 21.05 0.29 -0.16
CA PHE A 365 19.78 -0.04 0.51
C PHE A 365 19.96 -1.00 1.69
N PHE A 366 21.02 -1.78 1.70
CA PHE A 366 21.35 -2.82 2.67
C PHE A 366 22.81 -2.67 3.12
N PRO A 367 23.14 -1.59 3.84
CA PRO A 367 24.50 -1.39 4.31
C PRO A 367 24.91 -2.54 5.26
N PRO A 368 26.13 -3.09 5.12
CA PRO A 368 26.61 -4.18 5.97
C PRO A 368 26.77 -3.71 7.42
N GLU A 369 26.19 -4.46 8.36
CA GLU A 369 26.27 -4.14 9.79
C GLU A 369 27.59 -4.57 10.44
N TYR A 370 28.36 -5.47 9.80
CA TYR A 370 29.62 -6.05 10.31
C TYR A 370 29.54 -6.57 11.76
N ARG A 371 28.40 -7.14 12.14
CA ARG A 371 28.14 -7.71 13.47
C ARG A 371 27.73 -9.17 13.37
N ASN A 372 27.98 -9.91 14.46
CA ASN A 372 27.45 -11.26 14.62
C ASN A 372 25.92 -11.18 14.71
N SER A 373 25.25 -12.02 13.92
CA SER A 373 23.80 -12.18 14.00
C SER A 373 23.42 -12.77 15.35
N GLU A 374 22.31 -12.31 15.94
CA GLU A 374 21.77 -12.89 17.16
C GLU A 374 21.19 -14.28 16.86
N VAL A 375 21.40 -15.23 17.77
CA VAL A 375 20.88 -16.59 17.59
C VAL A 375 19.36 -16.55 17.67
N THR A 376 18.68 -17.01 16.63
CA THR A 376 17.23 -17.16 16.62
C THR A 376 16.83 -18.24 17.63
N ILE A 377 16.06 -17.85 18.65
CA ILE A 377 15.52 -18.76 19.66
C ILE A 377 14.22 -19.34 19.12
N MET A 378 14.08 -20.67 19.13
CA MET A 378 12.85 -21.33 18.67
C MET A 378 11.71 -21.09 19.67
N PRO A 379 10.49 -20.81 19.18
CA PRO A 379 9.33 -20.65 20.04
C PRO A 379 9.05 -21.90 20.87
N LYS A 380 8.74 -21.69 22.14
CA LYS A 380 8.34 -22.74 23.09
C LYS A 380 6.83 -22.88 23.17
N GLU A 381 6.37 -23.91 23.87
CA GLU A 381 4.96 -24.13 24.18
C GLU A 381 4.26 -22.84 24.66
N GLY A 382 3.16 -22.48 24.01
CA GLY A 382 2.40 -21.26 24.28
C GLY A 382 2.90 -20.00 23.57
N GLU A 383 4.05 -20.04 22.88
CA GLU A 383 4.54 -18.94 22.05
C GLU A 383 4.12 -19.11 20.58
N ARG A 384 3.98 -17.99 19.86
CA ARG A 384 3.66 -17.98 18.43
C ARG A 384 4.82 -18.51 17.60
N ARG A 385 4.50 -19.40 16.66
CA ARG A 385 5.46 -19.99 15.72
C ARG A 385 6.13 -18.90 14.87
N ILE A 386 7.33 -19.18 14.40
CA ILE A 386 8.08 -18.32 13.48
C ILE A 386 8.26 -18.98 12.12
N LEU A 387 8.31 -18.17 11.07
CA LEU A 387 8.67 -18.62 9.71
C LEU A 387 10.18 -18.86 9.65
N LEU A 388 10.59 -19.99 9.09
CA LEU A 388 11.98 -20.46 9.14
C LEU A 388 12.73 -20.22 7.82
N SER A 389 12.18 -20.67 6.70
CA SER A 389 12.79 -20.52 5.38
C SER A 389 11.77 -19.97 4.39
N HIS A 390 12.24 -19.14 3.46
CA HIS A 390 11.47 -18.68 2.31
C HIS A 390 11.93 -19.43 1.07
N ASP A 391 11.05 -20.24 0.49
CA ASP A 391 11.34 -21.04 -0.70
C ASP A 391 10.95 -20.25 -1.95
N MET A 392 11.93 -19.83 -2.74
CA MET A 392 11.71 -19.04 -3.96
C MET A 392 11.97 -19.88 -5.20
N ARG A 393 10.90 -20.23 -5.92
CA ARG A 393 11.01 -20.97 -7.19
C ARG A 393 10.77 -20.04 -8.38
N ILE A 394 11.71 -20.03 -9.32
CA ILE A 394 11.57 -19.37 -10.62
C ILE A 394 11.36 -20.46 -11.68
N SER A 395 10.28 -20.38 -12.45
CA SER A 395 9.95 -21.38 -13.46
C SER A 395 9.75 -20.74 -14.83
N LEU A 396 10.30 -21.37 -15.86
CA LEU A 396 10.21 -20.95 -17.26
C LEU A 396 9.27 -21.91 -17.99
N TRP A 397 8.06 -21.43 -18.32
CA TRP A 397 7.05 -22.25 -18.99
C TRP A 397 7.24 -22.33 -20.50
N ASN A 398 7.93 -21.36 -21.08
CA ASN A 398 8.30 -21.32 -22.49
C ASN A 398 9.82 -21.12 -22.64
N ASP A 399 10.30 -21.27 -23.87
CA ASP A 399 11.70 -21.02 -24.21
C ASP A 399 12.07 -19.56 -23.85
N ALA A 400 13.14 -19.39 -23.07
CA ALA A 400 13.64 -18.10 -22.63
C ALA A 400 15.08 -17.89 -23.12
N ALA A 401 15.44 -16.63 -23.34
CA ALA A 401 16.82 -16.24 -23.66
C ALA A 401 17.52 -15.70 -22.41
N ILE A 402 18.77 -16.08 -22.21
CA ILE A 402 19.67 -15.47 -21.22
C ILE A 402 20.84 -14.87 -21.98
N ASP A 403 20.91 -13.55 -22.01
CA ASP A 403 21.94 -12.80 -22.73
C ASP A 403 22.93 -12.22 -21.71
N ILE A 404 24.19 -12.65 -21.79
CA ILE A 404 25.27 -12.12 -20.95
C ILE A 404 26.08 -11.12 -21.76
N TRP A 405 25.89 -9.85 -21.48
CA TRP A 405 26.53 -8.72 -22.15
C TRP A 405 27.85 -8.37 -21.45
N PHE A 406 28.93 -8.21 -22.20
CA PHE A 406 30.22 -7.80 -21.67
C PHE A 406 30.98 -6.93 -22.67
N MET A 407 31.81 -6.03 -22.15
CA MET A 407 32.65 -5.16 -22.95
C MET A 407 34.03 -5.81 -23.18
N ARG A 408 34.52 -5.78 -24.41
CA ARG A 408 35.92 -6.09 -24.74
C ARG A 408 36.57 -4.83 -25.31
N GLY A 409 37.20 -4.05 -24.43
CA GLY A 409 37.58 -2.67 -24.79
C GLY A 409 36.32 -1.82 -24.98
N ASP A 410 36.19 -1.19 -26.14
CA ASP A 410 35.03 -0.37 -26.51
C ASP A 410 33.93 -1.15 -27.27
N GLU A 411 34.15 -2.43 -27.56
CA GLU A 411 33.19 -3.29 -28.28
C GLU A 411 32.27 -4.04 -27.31
N LEU A 412 30.97 -3.97 -27.57
CA LEU A 412 29.95 -4.72 -26.83
C LEU A 412 29.78 -6.11 -27.44
N ASN A 413 30.04 -7.13 -26.64
CA ASN A 413 29.82 -8.52 -26.98
C ASN A 413 28.71 -9.12 -26.11
N ALA A 414 28.04 -10.15 -26.61
CA ALA A 414 27.02 -10.87 -25.87
C ALA A 414 27.16 -12.38 -26.05
N LEU A 415 26.99 -13.12 -24.96
CA LEU A 415 26.79 -14.56 -24.97
C LEU A 415 25.30 -14.83 -24.91
N HIS A 416 24.74 -15.38 -25.98
CA HIS A 416 23.34 -15.75 -26.08
C HIS A 416 23.13 -17.20 -25.66
N LEU A 417 22.46 -17.40 -24.54
CA LEU A 417 22.06 -18.71 -24.04
C LEU A 417 20.55 -18.88 -24.22
N ARG A 418 20.11 -20.09 -24.56
CA ARG A 418 18.69 -20.42 -24.65
C ARG A 418 18.35 -21.49 -23.64
N VAL A 419 17.37 -21.19 -22.80
CA VAL A 419 16.82 -22.10 -21.81
C VAL A 419 15.51 -22.66 -22.35
N LYS A 420 15.40 -23.98 -22.34
CA LYS A 420 14.21 -24.67 -22.86
C LYS A 420 13.06 -24.63 -21.87
N GLN A 421 11.84 -24.70 -22.41
CA GLN A 421 10.62 -24.81 -21.62
C GLN A 421 10.71 -25.89 -20.53
N GLY A 422 10.08 -25.63 -19.39
CA GLY A 422 10.06 -26.54 -18.24
C GLY A 422 11.27 -26.43 -17.33
N SER A 423 12.20 -25.53 -17.60
CA SER A 423 13.34 -25.25 -16.71
C SER A 423 12.87 -24.50 -15.45
N SER A 424 13.41 -24.87 -14.30
CA SER A 424 13.17 -24.17 -13.04
C SER A 424 14.45 -23.99 -12.24
N VAL A 425 14.46 -22.96 -11.41
CA VAL A 425 15.48 -22.67 -10.40
C VAL A 425 14.76 -22.62 -9.06
N ASP A 426 15.23 -23.40 -8.11
CA ASP A 426 14.65 -23.56 -6.77
C ASP A 426 15.61 -23.01 -5.71
#